data_AF-A0A7V8FYZ2-F1
#
_entry.id   AF-A0A7V8FYZ2-F1
#
_cell.length_a   1.000
_cell.length_b   1.000
_cell.length_c   1.000
_cell.angle_alpha   90.00
_cell.angle_beta   90.00
_cell.angle_gamma   90.00
#
_symmetry.space_group_name_H-M   'P 1'
#
loop_
_entity.id
_entity.type
_entity.pdbx_description
1 polymer ?
#
loop_
_entity_poly.entity_id
_entity_poly.type
_entity_poly.pdbx_seq_one_letter_code
_entity_poly.pdbx_strand_id
1 'polypeptide(L)'
;MNLLKITTEASITATLSLTEGQLRGLQALAAYGDTAFFKAFYVKLGKSSMQPVEADMRELFELIRRDVSPALSKIDTMRKNFNLPKSNMRFDTPVENVDTFAEHLKKVNQRYPSGLP
;
A
#
# COMPACT_ATOMS: atom_id res chain seq x y z
N MET A 1 -29.55 42.20 13.46
CA MET A 1 -29.30 40.98 14.27
C MET A 1 -28.34 40.12 13.45
N ASN A 2 -27.05 40.11 13.80
CA ASN A 2 -26.04 39.38 13.02
C ASN A 2 -25.98 37.92 13.47
N LEU A 3 -26.16 37.00 12.52
CA LEU A 3 -26.01 35.57 12.72
C LEU A 3 -24.51 35.23 12.77
N LEU A 4 -24.05 34.77 13.94
CA LEU A 4 -22.72 34.17 14.10
C LEU A 4 -22.73 32.78 13.44
N LYS A 5 -21.96 32.62 12.36
CA LYS A 5 -21.62 31.30 11.81
C LYS A 5 -20.38 30.79 12.54
N ILE A 6 -20.51 29.66 13.24
CA ILE A 6 -19.38 28.92 13.79
C ILE A 6 -19.11 27.75 12.84
N THR A 7 -17.88 27.66 12.35
CA THR A 7 -17.41 26.54 11.53
C THR A 7 -16.38 25.77 12.35
N THR A 8 -16.64 24.50 12.59
CA THR A 8 -15.76 23.60 13.35
C THR A 8 -15.17 22.57 12.40
N GLU A 9 -13.85 22.46 12.37
CA GLU A 9 -13.10 21.45 11.62
C GLU A 9 -12.39 20.53 12.61
N ALA A 10 -12.47 19.22 12.38
CA ALA A 10 -11.78 18.21 13.16
C ALA A 10 -10.97 17.32 12.21
N SER A 11 -9.67 17.19 12.46
CA SER A 11 -8.77 16.35 11.67
C SER A 11 -8.13 15.27 12.55
N ILE A 12 -7.96 14.09 11.97
CA ILE A 12 -7.27 12.95 12.60
C ILE A 12 -6.06 12.63 11.74
N THR A 13 -4.88 12.59 12.35
CA THR A 13 -3.62 12.29 11.66
C THR A 13 -2.88 11.18 12.39
N ALA A 14 -2.21 10.32 11.63
CA ALA A 14 -1.30 9.30 12.15
C ALA A 14 0.05 9.40 11.44
N THR A 15 1.13 9.21 12.20
CA THR A 15 2.51 9.17 11.66
C THR A 15 3.02 7.74 11.67
N LEU A 16 3.49 7.28 10.51
CA LEU A 16 4.11 5.96 10.35
C LEU A 16 5.60 6.10 10.07
N SER A 17 6.42 5.37 10.83
CA SER A 17 7.85 5.21 10.54
C SER A 17 8.05 3.93 9.75
N LEU A 18 8.51 4.05 8.51
CA LEU A 18 8.68 2.94 7.58
C LEU A 18 10.15 2.69 7.26
N THR A 19 10.53 1.42 7.14
CA THR A 19 11.83 1.03 6.61
C THR A 19 11.87 1.26 5.09
N GLU A 20 13.06 1.30 4.51
CA GLU A 20 13.20 1.43 3.06
C GLU A 20 12.51 0.28 2.30
N GLY A 21 12.59 -0.95 2.81
CA GLY A 21 11.93 -2.10 2.20
C GLY A 21 10.41 -1.93 2.14
N GLN A 22 9.81 -1.40 3.21
CA GLN A 22 8.37 -1.10 3.26
C GLN A 22 8.01 0.02 2.27
N LEU A 23 8.83 1.07 2.18
CA LEU A 23 8.64 2.14 1.19
C LEU A 23 8.71 1.60 -0.25
N ARG A 24 9.64 0.68 -0.56
CA ARG A 24 9.70 0.02 -1.87
C ARG A 24 8.48 -0.86 -2.14
N GLY A 25 7.96 -1.53 -1.11
CA GLY A 25 6.69 -2.26 -1.19
C GLY A 25 5.51 -1.35 -1.56
N LEU A 26 5.40 -0.19 -0.91
CA LEU A 26 4.39 0.81 -1.25
C LEU A 26 4.56 1.33 -2.68
N GLN A 27 5.79 1.62 -3.11
CA GLN A 27 6.05 2.04 -4.48
C GLN A 27 5.63 0.97 -5.49
N ALA A 28 5.94 -0.31 -5.25
CA ALA A 28 5.53 -1.40 -6.11
C ALA A 28 4.00 -1.53 -6.18
N LEU A 29 3.32 -1.38 -5.05
CA LEU A 29 1.85 -1.37 -4.98
C LEU A 29 1.27 -0.21 -5.82
N ALA A 30 1.79 1.00 -5.67
CA ALA A 30 1.34 2.16 -6.43
C ALA A 30 1.61 2.05 -7.93
N ALA A 31 2.73 1.40 -8.30
CA ALA A 31 3.11 1.12 -9.68
C ALA A 31 2.25 0.04 -10.34
N TYR A 32 1.74 -0.94 -9.57
CA TYR A 32 0.75 -1.90 -10.06
C TYR A 32 -0.54 -1.20 -10.53
N GLY A 33 -0.88 -0.08 -9.91
CA GLY A 33 -2.01 0.76 -10.29
C GLY A 33 -3.26 0.44 -9.49
N ASP A 34 -3.96 1.49 -9.09
CA ASP A 34 -5.20 1.45 -8.33
C ASP A 34 -6.31 0.72 -9.10
N THR A 35 -6.45 0.93 -10.40
CA THR A 35 -7.45 0.20 -11.22
C THR A 35 -7.25 -1.32 -11.21
N ALA A 36 -6.01 -1.78 -11.36
CA ALA A 36 -5.69 -3.21 -11.33
C ALA A 36 -5.87 -3.79 -9.92
N PHE A 37 -5.54 -3.00 -8.90
CA PHE A 37 -5.78 -3.33 -7.50
C PHE A 37 -7.27 -3.54 -7.21
N PHE A 38 -8.11 -2.54 -7.50
CA PHE A 38 -9.55 -2.65 -7.25
C PHE A 38 -10.16 -3.81 -8.02
N LYS A 39 -9.80 -4.01 -9.29
CA LYS A 39 -10.32 -5.15 -10.06
C LYS A 39 -10.05 -6.49 -9.38
N ALA A 40 -8.84 -6.70 -8.85
CA ALA A 40 -8.49 -7.94 -8.15
C ALA A 40 -9.21 -8.05 -6.80
N PHE A 41 -9.26 -6.95 -6.04
CA PHE A 41 -9.82 -6.95 -4.69
C PHE A 41 -11.35 -6.99 -4.68
N TYR A 42 -12.03 -6.41 -5.67
CA TYR A 42 -13.48 -6.56 -5.85
C TYR A 42 -13.88 -8.02 -6.06
N VAL A 43 -13.07 -8.79 -6.80
CA VAL A 43 -13.33 -10.22 -7.03
C VAL A 43 -13.17 -11.03 -5.73
N LYS A 44 -12.22 -10.65 -4.87
CA LYS A 44 -11.89 -11.42 -3.65
C LYS A 44 -12.69 -11.02 -2.42
N LEU A 45 -12.88 -9.73 -2.19
CA LEU A 45 -13.53 -9.18 -1.00
C LEU A 45 -14.99 -8.79 -1.25
N GLY A 46 -15.40 -8.72 -2.52
CA GLY A 46 -16.75 -8.31 -2.91
C GLY A 46 -16.97 -6.80 -2.89
N LYS A 47 -18.08 -6.38 -3.52
CA LYS A 47 -18.41 -4.96 -3.69
C LYS A 47 -18.74 -4.25 -2.39
N SER A 48 -19.48 -4.90 -1.51
CA SER A 48 -19.87 -4.35 -0.20
C SER A 48 -18.67 -3.94 0.66
N SER A 49 -17.57 -4.68 0.56
CA SER A 49 -16.36 -4.44 1.34
C SER A 49 -15.48 -3.33 0.73
N MET A 50 -15.35 -3.31 -0.61
CA MET A 50 -14.41 -2.40 -1.30
C MET A 50 -15.01 -1.03 -1.65
N GLN A 51 -16.29 -0.97 -2.00
CA GLN A 51 -16.93 0.28 -2.43
C GLN A 51 -16.89 1.40 -1.39
N PRO A 52 -17.08 1.15 -0.08
CA PRO A 52 -17.05 2.23 0.92
C PRO A 52 -15.71 2.92 1.04
N VAL A 53 -14.61 2.22 0.75
CA VAL A 53 -13.23 2.72 0.93
C VAL A 53 -12.54 3.03 -0.39
N GLU A 54 -13.22 2.91 -1.53
CA GLU A 54 -12.60 3.03 -2.85
C GLU A 54 -11.97 4.41 -3.05
N ALA A 55 -12.68 5.49 -2.70
CA ALA A 55 -12.18 6.86 -2.84
C ALA A 55 -10.91 7.08 -2.00
N ASP A 56 -10.98 6.79 -0.70
CA ASP A 56 -9.86 6.93 0.23
C ASP A 56 -8.64 6.08 -0.20
N MET A 57 -8.90 4.90 -0.75
CA MET A 57 -7.84 4.04 -1.25
C MET A 57 -7.20 4.57 -2.53
N ARG A 58 -7.97 5.19 -3.45
CA ARG A 58 -7.40 5.90 -4.60
C ARG A 58 -6.53 7.07 -4.14
N GLU A 59 -7.00 7.82 -3.16
CA GLU A 59 -6.22 8.91 -2.55
C GLU A 59 -4.93 8.38 -1.91
N LEU A 60 -4.97 7.24 -1.22
CA LEU A 60 -3.75 6.62 -0.69
C LEU A 60 -2.75 6.26 -1.80
N PHE A 61 -3.20 5.72 -2.93
CA PHE A 61 -2.31 5.44 -4.06
C PHE A 61 -1.65 6.70 -4.59
N GLU A 62 -2.39 7.81 -4.68
CA GLU A 62 -1.84 9.12 -5.05
C GLU A 62 -0.83 9.64 -4.02
N LEU A 63 -1.14 9.53 -2.73
CA LEU A 63 -0.21 9.89 -1.64
C LEU A 63 1.10 9.10 -1.76
N ILE A 64 1.02 7.80 -2.00
CA ILE A 64 2.20 6.96 -2.19
C ILE A 64 3.01 7.41 -3.41
N ARG A 65 2.37 7.67 -4.57
CA ARG A 65 3.07 8.16 -5.77
C ARG A 65 3.77 9.48 -5.51
N ARG A 66 3.07 10.41 -4.84
CA ARG A 66 3.56 11.75 -4.54
C ARG A 66 4.70 11.76 -3.52
N ASP A 67 4.60 10.97 -2.46
CA ASP A 67 5.50 11.13 -1.30
C ASP A 67 6.58 10.04 -1.23
N VAL A 68 6.22 8.79 -1.53
CA VAL A 68 7.15 7.64 -1.40
C VAL A 68 8.14 7.60 -2.56
N SER A 69 7.70 7.86 -3.79
CA SER A 69 8.60 7.80 -4.96
C SER A 69 9.74 8.83 -4.89
N PRO A 70 9.50 10.10 -4.53
CA PRO A 70 10.58 11.06 -4.34
C PRO A 70 11.49 10.72 -3.15
N ALA A 71 10.94 10.17 -2.06
CA ALA A 71 11.74 9.75 -0.90
C ALA A 71 12.72 8.63 -1.29
N LEU A 72 12.27 7.63 -2.04
CA LEU A 72 13.12 6.55 -2.55
C LEU A 72 14.18 7.08 -3.54
N SER A 73 13.82 8.03 -4.42
CA SER A 73 14.77 8.65 -5.35
C SER A 73 15.91 9.38 -4.61
N LYS A 74 15.62 10.02 -3.47
CA LYS A 74 16.64 10.61 -2.60
C LYS A 74 17.57 9.55 -2.01
N ILE A 75 17.02 8.44 -1.51
CA ILE A 75 17.80 7.31 -0.97
C ILE A 75 18.72 6.73 -2.06
N ASP A 76 18.19 6.53 -3.26
CA ASP A 76 18.96 6.01 -4.40
C ASP A 76 20.09 6.97 -4.81
N THR A 77 19.82 8.28 -4.80
CA THR A 77 20.84 9.31 -5.04
C THR A 77 21.94 9.29 -3.99
N MET A 78 21.57 9.19 -2.70
CA MET A 78 22.55 9.07 -1.61
C MET A 78 23.41 7.82 -1.79
N ARG A 79 22.80 6.66 -2.05
CA ARG A 79 23.57 5.43 -2.29
C ARG A 79 24.57 5.57 -3.42
N LYS A 80 24.16 6.20 -4.53
CA LYS A 80 25.03 6.46 -5.67
C LYS A 80 26.21 7.35 -5.29
N ASN A 81 25.96 8.42 -4.53
CA ASN A 81 27.00 9.37 -4.11
C ASN A 81 27.99 8.76 -3.11
N PHE A 82 27.53 7.85 -2.26
CA PHE A 82 28.34 7.19 -1.22
C PHE A 82 28.83 5.79 -1.61
N ASN A 83 28.62 5.37 -2.87
CA ASN A 83 28.94 4.03 -3.37
C ASN A 83 28.42 2.87 -2.49
N LEU A 84 27.22 3.06 -1.93
CA LEU A 84 26.57 2.08 -1.06
C LEU A 84 25.86 1.00 -1.91
N PRO A 85 25.83 -0.26 -1.46
CA PRO A 85 25.12 -1.32 -2.16
C PRO A 85 23.62 -0.97 -2.26
N LYS A 86 23.01 -1.27 -3.41
CA LYS A 86 21.57 -1.13 -3.60
C LYS A 86 20.84 -1.93 -2.53
N SER A 87 19.67 -1.44 -2.10
CA SER A 87 18.78 -2.20 -1.23
C SER A 87 18.52 -3.53 -1.90
N ASN A 88 19.00 -4.59 -1.26
CA ASN A 88 18.44 -5.89 -1.45
C ASN A 88 17.02 -5.78 -0.87
N MET A 89 15.99 -5.89 -1.70
CA MET A 89 14.60 -6.11 -1.24
C MET A 89 14.44 -7.47 -0.51
N ARG A 90 15.48 -7.93 0.20
CA ARG A 90 15.40 -9.02 1.13
C ARG A 90 14.61 -8.51 2.33
N PHE A 91 13.30 -8.67 2.25
CA PHE A 91 12.63 -9.35 3.34
C PHE A 91 13.51 -10.59 3.63
N ASP A 92 14.09 -10.71 4.82
CA ASP A 92 15.05 -11.77 5.18
C ASP A 92 14.41 -13.16 5.28
N THR A 93 13.55 -13.50 4.33
CA THR A 93 13.24 -14.86 3.88
C THR A 93 12.73 -14.78 2.43
N PRO A 94 13.32 -15.54 1.49
CA PRO A 94 12.80 -15.63 0.14
C PRO A 94 11.42 -16.32 0.17
N VAL A 95 10.39 -15.67 -0.40
CA VAL A 95 9.29 -16.44 -1.00
C VAL A 95 9.86 -16.99 -2.30
N GLU A 96 10.46 -18.18 -2.21
CA GLU A 96 10.84 -18.96 -3.39
C GLU A 96 9.57 -19.12 -4.24
N ASN A 97 9.60 -18.61 -5.47
CA ASN A 97 8.55 -18.68 -6.50
C ASN A 97 7.26 -17.85 -6.33
N VAL A 98 6.90 -17.15 -7.41
CA VAL A 98 5.62 -16.43 -7.58
C VAL A 98 4.43 -17.40 -7.60
N ASP A 99 4.67 -18.67 -7.97
CA ASP A 99 3.70 -19.76 -7.84
C ASP A 99 3.28 -20.01 -6.38
N THR A 100 4.16 -19.67 -5.44
CA THR A 100 3.98 -19.93 -4.02
C THR A 100 2.99 -18.96 -3.38
N PHE A 101 2.83 -17.74 -3.90
CA PHE A 101 1.80 -16.82 -3.41
C PHE A 101 0.39 -17.28 -3.82
N ALA A 102 0.23 -17.76 -5.06
CA ALA A 102 -1.04 -18.34 -5.52
C ALA A 102 -1.38 -19.63 -4.75
N GLU A 103 -0.38 -20.48 -4.47
CA GLU A 103 -0.54 -21.67 -3.62
C GLU A 103 -0.79 -21.31 -2.15
N HIS A 104 -0.20 -20.24 -1.62
CA HIS A 104 -0.47 -19.74 -0.27
C HIS A 104 -1.93 -19.25 -0.15
N LEU A 105 -2.43 -18.53 -1.15
CA LEU A 105 -3.83 -18.10 -1.21
C LEU A 105 -4.80 -19.29 -1.36
N LYS A 106 -4.43 -20.35 -2.11
CA LYS A 106 -5.22 -21.60 -2.16
C LYS A 106 -5.26 -22.32 -0.80
N LYS A 107 -4.12 -22.40 -0.10
CA LYS A 107 -4.04 -23.03 1.24
C LYS A 107 -4.83 -22.25 2.29
N VAL A 108 -4.79 -20.91 2.26
CA VAL A 108 -5.60 -20.06 3.14
C VAL A 108 -7.10 -20.27 2.86
N ASN A 109 -7.50 -20.38 1.59
CA ASN A 109 -8.89 -20.63 1.20
C ASN A 109 -9.39 -22.05 1.54
N GLN A 110 -8.50 -23.05 1.57
CA GLN A 110 -8.83 -24.40 2.08
C GLN A 110 -8.95 -24.44 3.61
N ARG A 111 -8.17 -23.62 4.31
CA ARG A 111 -8.16 -23.57 5.77
C ARG A 111 -9.32 -22.76 6.35
N TYR A 112 -9.90 -21.85 5.56
CA TYR A 112 -11.09 -21.06 5.88
C TYR A 112 -12.03 -21.02 4.67
N PRO A 113 -12.81 -22.10 4.41
CA PRO A 113 -13.63 -22.23 3.21
C PRO A 113 -14.85 -21.30 3.18
N SER A 114 -15.24 -20.77 4.34
CA SER A 114 -16.19 -19.67 4.50
C SER A 114 -15.38 -18.44 4.91
N GLY A 115 -15.37 -17.39 4.08
CA GLY A 115 -14.50 -16.23 4.23
C GLY A 115 -14.45 -15.62 5.64
N LEU A 116 -13.22 -15.24 6.00
CA LEU A 116 -12.72 -14.53 7.19
C LEU A 116 -12.73 -15.29 8.54
N PRO A 117 -11.77 -14.99 9.44
CA PRO A 117 -11.90 -15.34 10.86
C PRO A 117 -13.16 -14.72 11.48
#